data_AF-R7LPC6-F1
#
_entry.id   AF-R7LPC6-F1
#
_cell.length_a   1.000
_cell.length_b   1.000
_cell.length_c   1.000
_cell.angle_alpha   90.00
_cell.angle_beta   90.00
_cell.angle_gamma   90.00
#
_symmetry.space_group_name_H-M   'P 1'
#
loop_
_entity.id
_entity.type
_entity.pdbx_description
1 polymer ?
#
loop_
_entity_poly.entity_id
_entity_poly.type
_entity_poly.pdbx_seq_one_letter_code
_entity_poly.pdbx_strand_id
1 'polypeptide(L)'
;MKIGIDIDGVLNSQYNFCIDYGTKFCNELGKYKLENINVIDTTDMFLWGEDIAHKFWNKYRKDLVITLPAKKHSAEVIKKLKNEGNEIYIITARRNNDEWFSNSLKKEVESITKKWLKDNNIYYDKIVFDVKNKGEYCQNNCIDIMIEDDPNNLRKLIGKTNIIIFDYPYNRNFEFDNITRAYSWYDIYYKIRNIKEYKNDISNN
;
A
#
# COMPACT_ATOMS: atom_id res chain seq x y z
N MET A 1 13.36 -8.52 12.94
CA MET A 1 11.88 -8.36 12.98
C MET A 1 11.29 -8.86 11.67
N LYS A 2 10.02 -9.28 11.68
CA LYS A 2 9.21 -9.52 10.48
C LYS A 2 8.44 -8.24 10.13
N ILE A 3 8.75 -7.67 8.97
CA ILE A 3 8.19 -6.39 8.52
C ILE A 3 7.21 -6.68 7.37
N GLY A 4 5.93 -6.41 7.61
CA GLY A 4 4.86 -6.44 6.62
C GLY A 4 4.78 -5.12 5.84
N ILE A 5 4.58 -5.22 4.53
CA ILE A 5 4.54 -4.07 3.61
C ILE A 5 3.35 -4.25 2.66
N ASP A 6 2.44 -3.28 2.63
CA ASP A 6 1.40 -3.22 1.58
C ASP A 6 1.96 -2.76 0.22
N ILE A 7 1.22 -3.00 -0.87
CA ILE A 7 1.59 -2.57 -2.21
C ILE A 7 0.95 -1.23 -2.59
N ASP A 8 -0.38 -1.15 -2.53
CA ASP A 8 -1.18 -0.15 -3.21
C ASP A 8 -1.39 1.08 -2.31
N GLY A 9 -0.51 2.07 -2.45
CA GLY A 9 -0.43 3.23 -1.55
C GLY A 9 0.90 3.28 -0.79
N VAL A 10 1.52 2.13 -0.51
CA VAL A 10 2.82 2.04 0.19
C VAL A 10 4.01 1.84 -0.75
N LEU A 11 4.01 0.78 -1.57
CA LEU A 11 5.09 0.54 -2.54
C LEU A 11 4.89 1.31 -3.84
N ASN A 12 3.65 1.47 -4.30
CA ASN A 12 3.32 2.32 -5.43
C ASN A 12 2.60 3.59 -4.96
N SER A 13 2.40 4.55 -5.87
CA SER A 13 1.69 5.80 -5.55
C SER A 13 0.25 5.78 -6.07
N GLN A 14 -0.55 4.76 -5.71
CA GLN A 14 -1.93 4.60 -6.19
C GLN A 14 -2.76 5.87 -6.01
N TYR A 15 -2.72 6.51 -4.84
CA TYR A 15 -3.50 7.73 -4.59
C TYR A 15 -3.18 8.87 -5.58
N ASN A 16 -1.89 9.16 -5.80
CA ASN A 16 -1.48 10.20 -6.76
C ASN A 16 -1.84 9.78 -8.20
N PHE A 17 -1.68 8.50 -8.53
CA PHE A 17 -2.09 7.96 -9.83
C PHE A 17 -3.58 8.17 -10.08
N CYS A 18 -4.44 7.92 -9.09
CA CYS A 18 -5.88 8.14 -9.18
C CYS A 18 -6.23 9.60 -9.47
N ILE A 19 -5.52 10.55 -8.85
CA ILE A 19 -5.72 11.98 -9.13
C ILE A 19 -5.27 12.33 -10.55
N ASP A 20 -4.05 11.97 -10.93
CA ASP A 20 -3.46 12.33 -12.22
C ASP A 20 -4.26 11.74 -13.39
N TYR A 21 -4.58 10.45 -13.32
CA TYR A 21 -5.30 9.75 -14.37
C TYR A 21 -6.80 10.04 -14.31
N GLY A 22 -7.37 10.22 -13.12
CA GLY A 22 -8.80 10.50 -12.97
C GLY A 22 -9.16 11.88 -13.48
N THR A 23 -8.36 12.91 -13.21
CA THR A 23 -8.56 14.25 -13.79
C THR A 23 -8.39 14.24 -15.31
N LYS A 24 -7.41 13.50 -15.84
CA LYS A 24 -7.30 13.25 -17.29
C LYS A 24 -8.56 12.60 -17.85
N PHE A 25 -9.07 11.55 -17.21
CA PHE A 25 -10.27 10.84 -17.65
C PHE A 25 -11.52 11.74 -17.65
N CYS A 26 -11.69 12.59 -16.62
CA CYS A 26 -12.76 13.58 -16.57
C CYS A 26 -12.72 14.53 -17.79
N ASN A 27 -11.52 15.02 -18.14
CA ASN A 27 -11.34 15.90 -19.29
C ASN A 27 -11.64 15.20 -20.62
N GLU A 28 -11.22 13.94 -20.78
CA GLU A 28 -11.54 13.14 -21.97
C GLU A 28 -13.05 12.88 -22.12
N LEU A 29 -13.79 12.77 -21.01
CA LEU A 29 -15.25 12.64 -21.02
C LEU A 29 -15.98 13.98 -21.21
N GLY A 30 -15.29 15.11 -21.00
CA GLY A 30 -15.91 16.43 -20.91
C GLY A 30 -16.92 16.57 -19.75
N LYS A 31 -16.76 15.75 -18.70
CA LYS A 31 -17.65 15.67 -17.53
C LYS A 31 -16.86 15.35 -16.26
N TYR A 32 -17.45 15.64 -15.10
CA TYR A 32 -16.87 15.44 -13.77
C TYR A 32 -15.62 16.29 -13.50
N LYS A 33 -15.19 16.30 -12.25
CA LYS A 33 -13.96 16.94 -11.78
C LYS A 33 -13.54 16.26 -10.49
N LEU A 34 -12.34 16.57 -10.01
CA LEU A 34 -11.91 16.15 -8.67
C LEU A 34 -12.74 16.91 -7.63
N GLU A 35 -13.43 16.18 -6.76
CA GLU A 35 -14.36 16.71 -5.76
C GLU A 35 -13.84 16.50 -4.34
N ASN A 36 -13.22 15.35 -4.05
CA ASN A 36 -12.77 15.01 -2.71
C ASN A 36 -11.39 14.35 -2.70
N ILE A 37 -10.43 14.97 -2.01
CA ILE A 37 -9.07 14.44 -1.86
C ILE A 37 -8.86 13.65 -0.56
N ASN A 38 -9.83 13.68 0.35
CA ASN A 38 -9.73 13.03 1.66
C ASN A 38 -10.31 11.61 1.66
N VAL A 39 -10.41 10.99 0.49
CA VAL A 39 -10.90 9.63 0.26
C VAL A 39 -9.92 8.84 -0.59
N ILE A 40 -10.00 7.50 -0.53
CA ILE A 40 -9.02 6.59 -1.15
C ILE A 40 -9.46 6.11 -2.54
N ASP A 41 -10.76 5.92 -2.77
CA ASP A 41 -11.29 5.36 -4.01
C ASP A 41 -11.68 6.45 -5.03
N THR A 42 -11.60 6.10 -6.30
CA THR A 42 -11.89 7.04 -7.39
C THR A 42 -13.37 7.39 -7.51
N THR A 43 -14.26 6.54 -6.99
CA THR A 43 -15.71 6.77 -7.02
C THR A 43 -16.02 8.01 -6.18
N ASP A 44 -15.53 8.05 -4.95
CA ASP A 44 -15.74 9.16 -4.03
C ASP A 44 -14.88 10.38 -4.38
N MET A 45 -13.66 10.18 -4.92
CA MET A 45 -12.80 11.30 -5.34
C MET A 45 -13.45 12.19 -6.40
N PHE A 46 -14.19 11.59 -7.34
CA PHE A 46 -14.75 12.28 -8.52
C PHE A 46 -16.28 12.26 -8.57
N LEU A 47 -16.93 11.73 -7.52
CA LEU A 47 -18.37 11.48 -7.45
C LEU A 47 -18.91 10.70 -8.66
N TRP A 48 -18.16 9.67 -9.07
CA TRP A 48 -18.53 8.81 -10.18
C TRP A 48 -19.59 7.79 -9.78
N GLY A 49 -20.41 7.38 -10.75
CA GLY A 49 -21.14 6.12 -10.65
C GLY A 49 -20.20 4.93 -10.85
N GLU A 50 -20.61 3.76 -10.37
CA GLU A 50 -19.83 2.51 -10.48
C GLU A 50 -19.46 2.17 -11.95
N ASP A 51 -20.35 2.47 -12.91
CA ASP A 51 -20.10 2.25 -14.33
C ASP A 51 -18.94 3.11 -14.87
N ILE A 52 -18.83 4.36 -14.41
CA ILE A 52 -17.75 5.27 -14.77
C ILE A 52 -16.44 4.83 -14.10
N ALA A 53 -16.49 4.44 -12.83
CA ALA A 53 -15.34 3.90 -12.11
C ALA A 53 -14.80 2.63 -12.79
N HIS A 54 -15.66 1.71 -13.24
CA HIS A 54 -15.23 0.54 -14.00
C HIS A 54 -14.62 0.90 -15.36
N LYS A 55 -15.14 1.90 -16.07
CA LYS A 55 -14.52 2.39 -17.33
C LYS A 55 -13.12 2.95 -17.07
N PHE A 56 -12.96 3.74 -16.01
CA PHE A 56 -11.67 4.26 -15.59
C PHE A 56 -10.66 3.13 -15.31
N TRP A 57 -11.04 2.17 -14.45
CA TRP A 57 -10.16 1.07 -14.09
C TRP A 57 -9.88 0.13 -15.27
N ASN A 58 -10.86 -0.19 -16.11
CA ASN A 58 -10.60 -0.96 -17.33
C ASN A 58 -9.58 -0.28 -18.25
N LYS A 59 -9.60 1.06 -18.31
CA LYS A 59 -8.70 1.83 -19.17
C LYS A 59 -7.28 1.91 -18.59
N TYR A 60 -7.14 2.15 -17.28
CA TYR A 60 -5.87 2.56 -16.69
C TYR A 60 -5.28 1.61 -15.64
N ARG A 61 -5.99 0.55 -15.21
CA ARG A 61 -5.47 -0.41 -14.20
C ARG A 61 -4.13 -1.01 -14.62
N LYS A 62 -3.93 -1.27 -15.92
CA LYS A 62 -2.66 -1.75 -16.47
C LYS A 62 -1.51 -0.81 -16.15
N ASP A 63 -1.72 0.50 -16.30
CA ASP A 63 -0.68 1.49 -16.04
C ASP A 63 -0.28 1.50 -14.57
N LEU A 64 -1.25 1.38 -13.64
CA LEU A 64 -0.97 1.29 -12.21
C LEU A 64 -0.17 0.02 -11.85
N VAL A 65 -0.57 -1.15 -12.36
CA VAL A 65 -0.07 -2.44 -11.87
C VAL A 65 1.14 -2.98 -12.63
N ILE A 66 1.45 -2.43 -13.80
CA ILE A 66 2.59 -2.84 -14.65
C ILE A 66 3.58 -1.69 -14.86
N THR A 67 3.09 -0.49 -15.18
CA THR A 67 3.94 0.59 -15.70
C THR A 67 4.43 1.54 -14.62
N LEU A 68 3.58 1.86 -13.64
CA LEU A 68 3.88 2.85 -12.61
C LEU A 68 5.06 2.36 -11.76
N PRO A 69 6.16 3.12 -11.63
CA PRO A 69 7.30 2.69 -10.84
C PRO A 69 6.95 2.66 -9.34
N ALA A 70 7.72 1.86 -8.60
CA ALA A 70 7.67 1.89 -7.14
C ALA A 70 8.09 3.28 -6.61
N LYS A 71 7.64 3.61 -5.41
CA LYS A 71 8.00 4.85 -4.73
C LYS A 71 9.51 4.96 -4.59
N LYS A 72 10.01 6.19 -4.72
CA LYS A 72 11.43 6.51 -4.59
C LYS A 72 12.00 5.92 -3.30
N HIS A 73 13.20 5.36 -3.40
CA HIS A 73 13.98 4.76 -2.30
C HIS A 73 13.38 3.50 -1.65
N SER A 74 12.20 3.03 -2.06
CA SER A 74 11.58 1.81 -1.51
C SER A 74 12.49 0.59 -1.61
N ALA A 75 12.96 0.26 -2.81
CA ALA A 75 13.88 -0.86 -3.07
C ALA A 75 15.14 -0.79 -2.21
N GLU A 76 15.75 0.39 -2.13
CA GLU A 76 16.98 0.61 -1.37
C GLU A 76 16.75 0.43 0.14
N VAL A 77 15.73 1.09 0.69
CA VAL A 77 15.39 1.01 2.12
C VAL A 77 15.03 -0.40 2.51
N ILE A 78 14.23 -1.10 1.71
CA ILE A 78 13.88 -2.50 1.98
C ILE A 78 15.14 -3.38 1.99
N LYS A 79 16.08 -3.17 1.06
CA LYS A 79 17.36 -3.88 1.05
C LYS A 79 18.20 -3.55 2.29
N LYS A 80 18.23 -2.30 2.75
CA LYS A 80 18.90 -1.92 4.01
C LYS A 80 18.27 -2.66 5.20
N LEU A 81 16.94 -2.62 5.32
CA LEU A 81 16.20 -3.33 6.37
C LEU A 81 16.51 -4.83 6.34
N LYS A 82 16.56 -5.45 5.15
CA LYS A 82 16.96 -6.86 5.03
C LYS A 82 18.39 -7.09 5.53
N ASN A 83 19.35 -6.28 5.10
CA ASN A 83 20.75 -6.41 5.49
C ASN A 83 20.98 -6.27 7.01
N GLU A 84 20.06 -5.60 7.72
CA GLU A 84 20.04 -5.52 9.18
C GLU A 84 19.39 -6.73 9.87
N GLY A 85 19.20 -7.85 9.16
CA GLY A 85 18.67 -9.09 9.72
C GLY A 85 17.15 -9.11 9.90
N ASN A 86 16.40 -8.26 9.20
CA ASN A 86 14.94 -8.35 9.18
C ASN A 86 14.44 -9.34 8.12
N GLU A 87 13.24 -9.89 8.33
CA GLU A 87 12.49 -10.60 7.29
C GLU A 87 11.46 -9.64 6.67
N ILE A 88 11.33 -9.66 5.35
CA ILE A 88 10.47 -8.75 4.58
C ILE A 88 9.28 -9.53 4.00
N TYR A 89 8.07 -9.13 4.38
CA TYR A 89 6.81 -9.73 3.93
C TYR A 89 6.03 -8.70 3.11
N ILE A 90 5.70 -9.05 1.87
CA ILE A 90 4.67 -8.32 1.10
C ILE A 90 3.31 -8.92 1.44
N ILE A 91 2.38 -8.11 1.94
CA ILE A 91 1.06 -8.54 2.41
C ILE A 91 0.01 -7.69 1.70
N THR A 92 -0.70 -8.27 0.74
CA THR A 92 -1.59 -7.52 -0.16
C THR A 92 -2.97 -8.15 -0.29
N ALA A 93 -3.98 -7.31 -0.52
CA ALA A 93 -5.34 -7.73 -0.85
C ALA A 93 -5.51 -8.10 -2.33
N ARG A 94 -4.52 -7.82 -3.19
CA ARG A 94 -4.54 -8.21 -4.61
C ARG A 94 -4.79 -9.71 -4.74
N ARG A 95 -5.63 -10.09 -5.71
CA ARG A 95 -6.01 -11.48 -5.98
C ARG A 95 -6.26 -11.70 -7.47
N ASN A 96 -6.09 -12.94 -7.92
CA ASN A 96 -6.60 -13.33 -9.23
C ASN A 96 -8.14 -13.28 -9.24
N ASN A 97 -8.69 -13.06 -10.43
CA ASN A 97 -10.11 -12.93 -10.73
C ASN A 97 -10.81 -11.77 -10.01
N ASP A 98 -10.05 -10.76 -9.60
CA ASP A 98 -10.64 -9.53 -9.06
C ASP A 98 -11.44 -8.78 -10.14
N GLU A 99 -12.65 -8.34 -9.79
CA GLU A 99 -13.60 -7.69 -10.70
C GLU A 99 -13.16 -6.29 -11.15
N TRP A 100 -12.27 -5.65 -10.38
CA TRP A 100 -11.70 -4.35 -10.69
C TRP A 100 -10.52 -4.44 -11.68
N PHE A 101 -10.19 -5.65 -12.13
CA PHE A 101 -9.25 -5.90 -13.21
C PHE A 101 -9.97 -6.28 -14.50
N SER A 102 -9.45 -5.79 -15.62
CA SER A 102 -9.94 -6.17 -16.94
C SER A 102 -9.82 -7.68 -17.18
N ASN A 103 -10.64 -8.21 -18.08
CA ASN A 103 -10.59 -9.64 -18.47
C ASN A 103 -9.19 -10.10 -18.93
N SER A 104 -8.40 -9.18 -19.49
CA SER A 104 -7.03 -9.46 -19.93
C SER A 104 -6.01 -9.54 -18.79
N LEU A 105 -6.29 -8.96 -17.62
CA LEU A 105 -5.34 -8.93 -16.49
C LEU A 105 -5.78 -9.82 -15.33
N LYS A 106 -7.09 -9.98 -15.11
CA LYS A 106 -7.62 -10.52 -13.86
C LYS A 106 -7.13 -11.93 -13.54
N LYS A 107 -6.84 -12.78 -14.53
CA LYS A 107 -6.33 -14.14 -14.29
C LYS A 107 -4.87 -14.20 -13.83
N GLU A 108 -4.12 -13.11 -14.01
CA GLU A 108 -2.66 -13.06 -13.86
C GLU A 108 -2.21 -11.98 -12.87
N VAL A 109 -3.10 -11.48 -12.01
CA VAL A 109 -2.80 -10.39 -11.06
C VAL A 109 -1.59 -10.73 -10.19
N GLU A 110 -1.48 -11.96 -9.72
CA GLU A 110 -0.35 -12.39 -8.88
C GLU A 110 0.98 -12.44 -9.65
N SER A 111 0.99 -12.99 -10.87
CA SER A 111 2.20 -13.08 -11.69
C SER A 111 2.66 -11.70 -12.15
N ILE A 112 1.72 -10.85 -12.56
CA ILE A 112 1.96 -9.43 -12.88
C ILE A 112 2.58 -8.72 -11.68
N THR A 113 2.02 -8.91 -10.48
CA THR A 113 2.53 -8.27 -9.26
C THR A 113 3.96 -8.72 -8.94
N LYS A 114 4.25 -10.03 -9.02
CA LYS A 114 5.62 -10.55 -8.82
C LYS A 114 6.60 -10.00 -9.84
N LYS A 115 6.19 -9.90 -11.12
CA LYS A 115 7.01 -9.30 -12.17
C LYS A 115 7.27 -7.83 -11.88
N TRP A 116 6.25 -7.06 -11.50
CA TRP A 116 6.39 -5.65 -11.15
C TRP A 116 7.34 -5.43 -9.97
N LEU A 117 7.25 -6.26 -8.92
CA LEU A 117 8.19 -6.21 -7.79
C LEU A 117 9.63 -6.48 -8.24
N LYS A 118 9.83 -7.49 -9.10
CA LYS A 118 11.15 -7.81 -9.67
C LYS A 118 11.70 -6.66 -10.52
N ASP A 119 10.90 -6.11 -11.43
CA ASP A 119 11.31 -5.02 -12.32
C ASP A 119 11.67 -3.74 -11.54
N ASN A 120 11.03 -3.52 -10.38
CA ASN A 120 11.31 -2.41 -9.48
C ASN A 120 12.39 -2.72 -8.42
N ASN A 121 13.06 -3.88 -8.51
CA ASN A 121 14.08 -4.34 -7.55
C ASN A 121 13.59 -4.38 -6.09
N ILE A 122 12.30 -4.64 -5.87
CA ILE A 122 11.74 -4.78 -4.52
C ILE A 122 12.07 -6.17 -3.98
N TYR A 123 12.93 -6.21 -2.97
CA TYR A 123 13.25 -7.43 -2.26
C TYR A 123 12.12 -7.86 -1.32
N TYR A 124 11.88 -9.16 -1.20
CA TYR A 124 11.02 -9.74 -0.16
C TYR A 124 11.42 -11.19 0.12
N ASP A 125 11.21 -11.64 1.36
CA ASP A 125 11.36 -13.04 1.77
C ASP A 125 10.08 -13.83 1.46
N LYS A 126 8.91 -13.21 1.71
CA LYS A 126 7.60 -13.81 1.45
C LYS A 126 6.65 -12.79 0.83
N ILE A 127 5.78 -13.26 -0.06
CA ILE A 127 4.63 -12.51 -0.54
C ILE A 127 3.36 -13.32 -0.29
N VAL A 128 2.32 -12.67 0.22
CA VAL A 128 1.01 -13.29 0.44
C VAL A 128 -0.07 -12.43 -0.19
N PHE A 129 -0.85 -13.08 -1.05
CA PHE A 129 -1.95 -12.49 -1.80
C PHE A 129 -3.29 -12.78 -1.13
N ASP A 130 -4.32 -12.09 -1.60
CA ASP A 130 -5.72 -12.29 -1.21
C ASP A 130 -5.97 -12.15 0.31
N VAL A 131 -5.16 -11.36 1.01
CA VAL A 131 -5.29 -11.19 2.46
C VAL A 131 -6.46 -10.26 2.78
N LYS A 132 -7.60 -10.83 3.16
CA LYS A 132 -8.84 -10.08 3.51
C LYS A 132 -8.79 -9.39 4.86
N ASN A 133 -8.10 -10.02 5.81
CA ASN A 133 -7.90 -9.48 7.15
C ASN A 133 -6.40 -9.46 7.47
N LYS A 134 -5.74 -8.34 7.19
CA LYS A 134 -4.32 -8.16 7.45
C LYS A 134 -3.99 -8.19 8.95
N GLY A 135 -4.91 -7.76 9.81
CA GLY A 135 -4.77 -7.81 11.27
C GLY A 135 -4.58 -9.23 11.79
N GLU A 136 -5.51 -10.12 11.45
CA GLU A 136 -5.42 -11.54 11.80
C GLU A 136 -4.19 -12.20 11.19
N TYR A 137 -3.89 -11.92 9.92
CA TYR A 137 -2.70 -12.43 9.28
C TYR A 137 -1.42 -12.02 10.03
N CYS A 138 -1.31 -10.73 10.40
CA CYS A 138 -0.16 -10.20 11.12
C CYS A 138 0.00 -10.85 12.49
N GLN A 139 -1.09 -10.97 13.26
CA GLN A 139 -1.08 -11.63 14.56
C GLN A 139 -0.65 -13.11 14.44
N ASN A 140 -1.26 -13.87 13.52
CA ASN A 140 -1.03 -15.31 13.39
C ASN A 140 0.36 -15.66 12.84
N ASN A 141 1.00 -14.74 12.11
CA ASN A 141 2.34 -14.96 11.53
C ASN A 141 3.46 -14.22 12.30
N CYS A 142 3.11 -13.59 13.44
CA CYS A 142 4.00 -12.78 14.27
C CYS A 142 4.70 -11.68 13.47
N ILE A 143 3.95 -10.94 12.65
CA ILE A 143 4.46 -9.74 11.98
C ILE A 143 4.65 -8.67 13.04
N ASP A 144 5.89 -8.18 13.17
CA ASP A 144 6.26 -7.21 14.21
C ASP A 144 5.76 -5.80 13.89
N ILE A 145 5.83 -5.41 12.61
CA ILE A 145 5.45 -4.09 12.08
C ILE A 145 4.75 -4.28 10.74
N MET A 146 3.61 -3.60 10.53
CA MET A 146 2.95 -3.47 9.23
C MET A 146 3.00 -2.02 8.74
N ILE A 147 3.42 -1.81 7.48
CA ILE A 147 3.36 -0.53 6.79
C ILE A 147 2.14 -0.52 5.87
N GLU A 148 1.19 0.38 6.14
CA GLU A 148 -0.15 0.40 5.54
C GLU A 148 -0.64 1.85 5.41
N ASP A 149 -1.50 2.13 4.44
CA ASP A 149 -2.12 3.45 4.27
C ASP A 149 -3.65 3.44 4.38
N ASP A 150 -4.33 2.32 4.07
CA ASP A 150 -5.80 2.26 4.01
C ASP A 150 -6.43 2.25 5.42
N PRO A 151 -7.28 3.26 5.77
CA PRO A 151 -8.01 3.31 7.04
C PRO A 151 -8.77 2.03 7.43
N ASN A 152 -9.34 1.32 6.46
CA ASN A 152 -10.06 0.07 6.72
C ASN A 152 -9.11 -1.07 7.12
N ASN A 153 -7.92 -1.12 6.54
CA ASN A 153 -6.88 -2.06 6.96
C ASN A 153 -6.26 -1.64 8.29
N LEU A 154 -6.00 -0.34 8.50
CA LEU A 154 -5.47 0.22 9.74
C LEU A 154 -6.33 -0.18 10.95
N ARG A 155 -7.66 -0.01 10.86
CA ARG A 155 -8.60 -0.44 11.92
C ARG A 155 -8.46 -1.91 12.29
N LYS A 156 -8.25 -2.79 11.31
CA LYS A 156 -8.07 -4.22 11.54
C LYS A 156 -6.72 -4.57 12.17
N LEU A 157 -5.70 -3.73 11.97
CA LEU A 157 -4.34 -3.93 12.48
C LEU A 157 -4.18 -3.48 13.94
N ILE A 158 -5.00 -2.54 14.42
CA ILE A 158 -4.92 -2.00 15.79
C ILE A 158 -5.00 -3.13 16.82
N GLY A 159 -4.03 -3.18 17.73
CA GLY A 159 -3.93 -4.22 18.76
C GLY A 159 -3.44 -5.58 18.26
N LYS A 160 -3.07 -5.71 16.98
CA LYS A 160 -2.61 -6.97 16.37
C LYS A 160 -1.13 -6.96 15.97
N THR A 161 -0.59 -5.79 15.66
CA THR A 161 0.82 -5.57 15.30
C THR A 161 1.19 -4.09 15.51
N ASN A 162 2.47 -3.74 15.50
CA ASN A 162 2.85 -2.33 15.41
C ASN A 162 2.56 -1.81 14.00
N ILE A 163 2.16 -0.54 13.89
CA ILE A 163 1.73 0.03 12.62
C ILE A 163 2.57 1.25 12.31
N ILE A 164 3.03 1.34 11.07
CA ILE A 164 3.54 2.57 10.48
C ILE A 164 2.59 2.98 9.36
N ILE A 165 1.92 4.11 9.54
CA ILE A 165 1.00 4.65 8.54
C ILE A 165 1.79 5.38 7.47
N PHE A 166 1.66 4.96 6.21
CA PHE A 166 2.14 5.78 5.09
C PHE A 166 1.15 6.92 4.86
N ASP A 167 1.63 8.15 5.02
CA ASP A 167 0.76 9.32 5.10
C ASP A 167 0.08 9.66 3.76
N TYR A 168 -1.25 9.86 3.83
CA TYR A 168 -2.08 10.45 2.78
C TYR A 168 -3.24 11.25 3.39
N PRO A 169 -3.88 12.18 2.66
CA PRO A 169 -4.97 12.98 3.22
C PRO A 169 -6.12 12.17 3.84
N TYR A 170 -6.50 11.03 3.23
CA TYR A 170 -7.59 10.17 3.70
C TYR A 170 -7.32 9.41 5.01
N ASN A 171 -6.07 9.37 5.49
CA ASN A 171 -5.71 8.68 6.73
C ASN A 171 -5.19 9.63 7.82
N ARG A 172 -5.44 10.95 7.71
CA ARG A 172 -5.09 11.98 8.70
C ARG A 172 -6.22 12.33 9.67
N ASN A 173 -7.19 11.43 9.86
CA ASN A 173 -8.24 11.64 10.85
C ASN A 173 -7.72 11.36 12.27
N PHE A 174 -8.44 11.88 13.28
CA PHE A 174 -8.04 11.78 14.70
C PHE A 174 -7.95 10.36 15.23
N GLU A 175 -8.61 9.41 14.55
CA GLU A 175 -8.60 7.97 14.88
C GLU A 175 -7.17 7.41 14.91
N PHE A 176 -6.26 7.98 14.10
CA PHE A 176 -4.91 7.46 13.92
C PHE A 176 -3.82 8.38 14.49
N ASP A 177 -4.16 9.37 15.32
CA ASP A 177 -3.21 10.37 15.84
C ASP A 177 -2.12 9.75 16.73
N ASN A 178 -2.44 8.66 17.44
CA ASN A 178 -1.51 7.96 18.32
C ASN A 178 -0.71 6.85 17.62
N ILE A 179 -0.86 6.70 16.30
CA ILE A 179 -0.16 5.68 15.53
C ILE A 179 1.06 6.32 14.85
N THR A 180 2.17 5.58 14.79
CA THR A 180 3.38 6.06 14.12
C THR A 180 3.08 6.34 12.64
N ARG A 181 3.40 7.55 12.19
CA ARG A 181 3.21 8.00 10.81
C ARG A 181 4.54 8.24 10.13
N ALA A 182 4.60 7.92 8.84
CA ALA A 182 5.76 8.15 8.00
C ALA A 182 5.37 8.80 6.66
N TYR A 183 6.24 9.67 6.15
CA TYR A 183 5.98 10.48 4.95
C TYR A 183 6.84 10.06 3.74
N SER A 184 7.82 9.19 3.95
CA SER A 184 8.71 8.68 2.91
C SER A 184 9.38 7.38 3.34
N TRP A 185 10.04 6.68 2.40
CA TRP A 185 10.75 5.44 2.72
C TRP A 185 11.93 5.62 3.68
N TYR A 186 12.67 6.73 3.61
CA TYR A 186 13.72 6.99 4.62
C TYR A 186 13.16 7.41 5.98
N ASP A 187 11.97 8.04 6.01
CA ASP A 187 11.28 8.29 7.27
C ASP A 187 10.81 6.97 7.90
N ILE A 188 10.23 6.05 7.12
CA ILE A 188 9.96 4.67 7.56
C ILE A 188 11.20 4.02 8.16
N TYR A 189 12.33 4.10 7.46
CA TYR A 189 13.60 3.54 7.92
C TYR A 189 14.00 4.11 9.29
N TYR A 190 13.92 5.42 9.45
CA TYR A 190 14.19 6.10 10.73
C TYR A 190 13.25 5.62 11.84
N LYS A 191 11.93 5.54 11.58
CA LYS A 191 10.96 5.05 12.59
C LYS A 191 11.25 3.61 13.01
N ILE A 192 11.55 2.73 12.06
CA ILE A 192 11.87 1.32 12.34
C ILE A 192 13.12 1.21 13.21
N ARG A 193 14.16 2.03 12.94
CA ARG A 193 15.37 2.05 13.76
C ARG A 193 15.09 2.48 15.20
N ASN A 194 14.33 3.55 15.40
CA ASN A 194 13.97 4.00 16.74
C ASN A 194 13.17 2.94 17.51
N ILE A 195 12.25 2.22 16.85
CA ILE A 195 11.50 1.13 17.47
C ILE A 195 12.43 -0.02 17.91
N LYS A 196 13.48 -0.33 17.14
CA LYS A 196 14.48 -1.33 17.53
C LYS A 196 15.31 -0.87 18.74
N GLU A 197 15.79 0.37 18.72
CA GLU A 197 16.63 0.95 19.79
C GLU A 197 15.86 0.96 21.12
N TYR A 198 14.60 1.39 21.12
CA TYR A 198 13.75 1.38 22.32
C TYR A 198 13.51 -0.03 22.89
N LYS A 199 13.38 -1.06 22.04
CA LYS A 199 13.25 -2.45 22.49
C LYS A 199 14.55 -2.96 23.14
N ASN A 200 15.70 -2.60 22.58
CA ASN A 200 17.00 -3.02 23.13
C ASN A 200 17.25 -2.40 24.51
N ASP A 201 16.89 -1.13 24.69
CA ASP A 201 17.03 -0.43 25.98
C ASP A 201 16.15 -1.03 27.09
N ILE A 202 14.95 -1.52 26.74
CA ILE A 202 14.09 -2.24 27.70
C ILE A 202 14.66 -3.63 28.02
N SER A 203 15.21 -4.35 27.03
CA SER A 203 15.76 -5.69 27.27
C SER A 203 17.07 -5.71 28.05
N ASN A 204 17.75 -4.57 28.14
CA ASN A 204 19.03 -4.41 28.83
C ASN A 204 18.89 -3.78 30.24
N ASN A 205 17.67 -3.45 30.67
CA ASN A 205 17.34 -2.96 32.01
C ASN A 205 16.47 -3.99 32.75
#